data_AF-E1X0I1-F1
#
_entry.id   AF-E1X0I1-F1
#
_cell.length_a   1.000
_cell.length_b   1.000
_cell.length_c   1.000
_cell.angle_alpha   90.00
_cell.angle_beta   90.00
_cell.angle_gamma   90.00
#
_symmetry.space_group_name_H-M   'P 1'
#
loop_
_entity.id
_entity.type
_entity.pdbx_description
1 polymer ?
#
loop_
_entity_poly.entity_id
_entity_poly.type
_entity_poly.pdbx_seq_one_letter_code
_entity_poly.pdbx_strand_id
1 'polypeptide(L)'
;MNPQGESVAILFSGGTDSTLTAALLEESFNKIHLITYNRFGFHETDNTAVQAQLLKDKFGSDKFIHEILNVDKLFKHVSYENYFSNIRKFGLFNLSTCGLCKLSMHVRTIKYCNDNNIKYVADGANQAMSMFPAQMKGVIDELKRMYEHFGITYFNPVFEMDGPEEKGFIEKSNLQIISDPTVPEIEKPLVYDEAKKTFTPGEKLFSLGLAPNPNVKGSKYDRKRQPRCFQFIIFNIFAIKYFLQKHTYDEYRDMTVDFYKSKISSMIQLLEGDDKKLKKIIGK
;
A
#
# COMPACT_ATOMS: atom_id res chain seq x y z
N MET A 1 -21.04 -3.35 -0.43
CA MET A 1 -20.73 -4.68 0.13
C MET A 1 -19.45 -5.16 -0.52
N ASN A 2 -18.58 -5.82 0.25
CA ASN A 2 -17.36 -6.42 -0.32
C ASN A 2 -17.72 -7.60 -1.23
N PRO A 3 -16.95 -7.87 -2.30
CA PRO A 3 -17.12 -9.07 -3.10
C PRO A 3 -16.93 -10.34 -2.26
N GLN A 4 -17.50 -11.45 -2.73
CA GLN A 4 -17.33 -12.78 -2.14
C GLN A 4 -16.78 -13.75 -3.20
N GLY A 5 -16.06 -14.78 -2.78
CA GLY A 5 -15.51 -15.77 -3.70
C GLY A 5 -14.60 -16.81 -3.06
N GLU A 6 -13.94 -17.62 -3.87
CA GLU A 6 -13.05 -18.68 -3.37
C GLU A 6 -11.78 -18.13 -2.73
N SER A 7 -11.12 -17.19 -3.40
CA SER A 7 -9.84 -16.63 -2.94
C SER A 7 -9.69 -15.14 -3.25
N VAL A 8 -8.97 -14.43 -2.39
CA VAL A 8 -8.58 -13.03 -2.56
C VAL A 8 -7.10 -12.86 -2.22
N ALA A 9 -6.39 -12.06 -3.01
CA ALA A 9 -5.03 -11.62 -2.68
C ALA A 9 -5.06 -10.22 -2.07
N ILE A 10 -4.31 -10.02 -0.99
CA ILE A 10 -4.22 -8.75 -0.27
C ILE A 10 -2.79 -8.25 -0.37
N LEU A 11 -2.59 -7.01 -0.84
CA LEU A 11 -1.29 -6.35 -0.71
C LEU A 11 -1.06 -6.04 0.77
N PHE A 12 -0.32 -6.92 1.43
CA PHE A 12 -0.23 -7.00 2.88
C PHE A 12 1.11 -6.43 3.39
N SER A 13 1.04 -5.35 4.17
CA SER A 13 2.20 -4.74 4.81
C SER A 13 2.35 -5.11 6.28
N GLY A 14 1.40 -5.84 6.87
CA GLY A 14 1.33 -6.04 8.33
C GLY A 14 0.94 -4.78 9.11
N GLY A 15 0.64 -3.68 8.43
CA GLY A 15 0.16 -2.46 9.09
C GLY A 15 -1.33 -2.51 9.36
N THR A 16 -1.78 -1.66 10.28
CA THR A 16 -3.18 -1.52 10.70
C THR A 16 -4.18 -1.66 9.55
N ASP A 17 -4.03 -0.87 8.48
CA ASP A 17 -4.99 -0.84 7.38
C ASP A 17 -5.03 -2.18 6.62
N SER A 18 -3.87 -2.77 6.30
CA SER A 18 -3.81 -4.05 5.58
C SER A 18 -4.25 -5.24 6.42
N THR A 19 -3.98 -5.21 7.74
CA THR A 19 -4.48 -6.23 8.68
C THR A 19 -5.99 -6.14 8.82
N LEU A 20 -6.54 -4.93 8.87
CA LEU A 20 -7.98 -4.76 8.91
C LEU A 20 -8.64 -5.21 7.61
N THR A 21 -8.07 -4.88 6.45
CA THR A 21 -8.55 -5.39 5.16
C THR A 21 -8.65 -6.92 5.17
N ALA A 22 -7.63 -7.61 5.70
CA ALA A 22 -7.67 -9.07 5.82
C ALA A 22 -8.77 -9.58 6.77
N ALA A 23 -8.95 -8.94 7.92
CA ALA A 23 -9.98 -9.31 8.89
C ALA A 23 -11.40 -9.07 8.36
N LEU A 24 -11.63 -7.97 7.63
CA LEU A 24 -12.95 -7.65 7.05
C LEU A 24 -13.36 -8.57 5.89
N LEU A 25 -12.40 -9.22 5.25
CA LEU A 25 -12.66 -10.11 4.11
C LEU A 25 -12.71 -11.59 4.51
N GLU A 26 -12.48 -11.91 5.79
CA GLU A 26 -12.47 -13.27 6.30
C GLU A 26 -13.77 -14.01 5.98
N GLU A 27 -14.92 -13.46 6.33
CA GLU A 27 -16.21 -14.11 6.05
C GLU A 27 -16.56 -14.15 4.55
N SER A 28 -15.95 -13.29 3.73
CA SER A 28 -16.29 -13.15 2.31
C SER A 28 -15.54 -14.12 1.40
N PHE A 29 -14.42 -14.69 1.85
CA PHE A 29 -13.57 -15.55 1.03
C PHE A 29 -13.13 -16.80 1.76
N ASN A 30 -13.03 -17.94 1.06
CA ASN A 30 -12.56 -19.19 1.68
C ASN A 30 -11.06 -19.16 1.98
N LYS A 31 -10.26 -18.56 1.10
CA LYS A 31 -8.81 -18.41 1.23
C LYS A 31 -8.35 -16.96 1.05
N ILE A 32 -7.48 -16.49 1.93
CA ILE A 32 -6.91 -15.15 1.87
C ILE A 32 -5.39 -15.24 1.70
N HIS A 33 -4.89 -14.73 0.59
CA HIS A 33 -3.46 -14.66 0.29
C HIS A 33 -2.90 -13.30 0.71
N LEU A 34 -2.16 -13.27 1.82
CA LEU A 34 -1.44 -12.10 2.31
C LEU A 34 -0.12 -11.98 1.54
N ILE A 35 -0.06 -11.05 0.60
CA ILE A 35 1.11 -10.86 -0.27
C ILE A 35 1.91 -9.66 0.22
N THR A 36 3.04 -9.95 0.86
CA THR A 36 4.06 -8.97 1.25
C THR A 36 5.13 -8.86 0.16
N TYR A 37 5.76 -7.69 0.05
CA TYR A 37 6.78 -7.44 -0.96
C TYR A 37 8.11 -7.10 -0.29
N ASN A 38 9.19 -7.67 -0.82
CA ASN A 38 10.55 -7.34 -0.43
C ASN A 38 11.31 -6.71 -1.60
N ARG A 39 12.15 -5.74 -1.30
CA ARG A 39 13.12 -5.19 -2.23
C ARG A 39 14.26 -4.53 -1.44
N PHE A 40 15.39 -4.31 -2.09
CA PHE A 40 16.50 -3.53 -1.60
C PHE A 40 16.06 -2.18 -1.04
N GLY A 41 16.43 -1.91 0.21
CA GLY A 41 16.02 -0.72 0.96
C GLY A 41 14.72 -0.88 1.76
N PHE A 42 14.11 -2.08 1.78
CA PHE A 42 13.22 -2.46 2.88
C PHE A 42 14.02 -3.10 4.00
N HIS A 43 13.62 -2.78 5.22
CA HIS A 43 14.12 -3.38 6.45
C HIS A 43 12.96 -4.07 7.15
N GLU A 44 13.25 -5.18 7.85
CA GLU A 44 12.27 -5.85 8.71
C GLU A 44 11.03 -6.40 7.98
N THR A 45 11.17 -6.83 6.72
CA THR A 45 10.04 -7.35 5.94
C THR A 45 9.40 -8.59 6.59
N ASP A 46 10.21 -9.40 7.28
CA ASP A 46 9.77 -10.62 7.97
C ASP A 46 8.84 -10.33 9.17
N ASN A 47 8.83 -9.10 9.70
CA ASN A 47 7.94 -8.72 10.79
C ASN A 47 6.45 -8.77 10.41
N THR A 48 6.14 -8.79 9.11
CA THR A 48 4.78 -9.00 8.62
C THR A 48 4.21 -10.36 9.03
N ALA A 49 5.08 -11.36 9.25
CA ALA A 49 4.68 -12.70 9.69
C ALA A 49 3.97 -12.67 11.05
N VAL A 50 4.31 -11.71 11.93
CA VAL A 50 3.67 -11.56 13.25
C VAL A 50 2.16 -11.31 13.09
N GLN A 51 1.77 -10.42 12.17
CA GLN A 51 0.36 -10.09 11.96
C GLN A 51 -0.35 -11.17 11.13
N ALA A 52 0.36 -11.80 10.19
CA ALA A 52 -0.18 -12.96 9.49
C ALA A 52 -0.49 -14.11 10.46
N GLN A 53 0.39 -14.36 11.44
CA GLN A 53 0.17 -15.39 12.46
C GLN A 53 -1.00 -15.02 13.38
N LEU A 54 -1.13 -13.77 13.80
CA LEU A 54 -2.26 -13.31 14.60
C LEU A 54 -3.61 -13.55 13.89
N LEU A 55 -3.68 -13.29 12.57
CA LEU A 55 -4.86 -13.56 11.76
C LEU A 55 -5.16 -15.06 11.68
N LYS A 56 -4.13 -15.90 11.48
CA LYS A 56 -4.25 -17.37 11.50
C LYS A 56 -4.74 -17.91 12.84
N ASP A 57 -4.18 -17.42 13.94
CA ASP A 57 -4.56 -17.86 15.28
C ASP A 57 -6.02 -17.47 15.59
N LYS A 58 -6.48 -16.33 15.08
CA LYS A 58 -7.82 -15.81 15.33
C LYS A 58 -8.91 -16.49 14.48
N PHE A 59 -8.67 -16.66 13.18
CA PHE A 59 -9.72 -17.12 12.24
C PHE A 59 -9.42 -18.46 11.56
N GLY A 60 -8.31 -19.12 11.91
CA GLY A 60 -7.93 -20.44 11.41
C GLY A 60 -6.67 -20.43 10.56
N SER A 61 -5.77 -21.39 10.84
CA SER A 61 -4.46 -21.51 10.18
C SER A 61 -4.58 -21.74 8.67
N ASP A 62 -5.59 -22.49 8.25
CA ASP A 62 -5.83 -22.80 6.84
C ASP A 62 -6.45 -21.62 6.08
N LYS A 63 -6.96 -20.59 6.77
CA LYS A 63 -7.62 -19.45 6.13
C LYS A 63 -6.64 -18.55 5.38
N PHE A 64 -5.47 -18.31 5.97
CA PHE A 64 -4.50 -17.33 5.49
C PHE A 64 -3.23 -17.99 4.95
N ILE A 65 -2.83 -17.59 3.76
CA ILE A 65 -1.54 -17.94 3.15
C ILE A 65 -0.70 -16.66 3.16
N HIS A 66 0.51 -16.69 3.71
CA HIS A 66 1.38 -15.52 3.75
C HIS A 66 2.61 -15.77 2.90
N GLU A 67 2.86 -14.89 1.95
CA GLU A 67 3.99 -14.95 1.04
C GLU A 67 4.73 -13.62 0.98
N ILE A 68 6.06 -13.69 0.86
CA ILE A 68 6.92 -12.54 0.66
C ILE A 68 7.53 -12.64 -0.74
N LEU A 69 7.12 -11.74 -1.64
CA LEU A 69 7.56 -11.72 -3.03
C LEU A 69 8.65 -10.67 -3.25
N ASN A 70 9.74 -11.02 -3.92
CA ASN A 70 10.75 -10.04 -4.32
C ASN A 70 10.25 -9.19 -5.50
N VAL A 71 10.48 -7.87 -5.44
CA VAL A 71 10.14 -6.92 -6.52
C VAL A 71 11.31 -6.05 -6.97
N ASP A 72 12.56 -6.41 -6.65
CA ASP A 72 13.75 -5.58 -6.95
C ASP A 72 13.89 -5.24 -8.43
N LYS A 73 13.91 -6.29 -9.26
CA LYS A 73 14.08 -6.15 -10.70
C LYS A 73 12.89 -5.47 -11.35
N LEU A 74 11.68 -5.74 -10.85
CA LEU A 74 10.46 -5.12 -11.33
C LEU A 74 10.42 -3.64 -10.96
N PHE A 75 10.76 -3.28 -9.74
CA PHE A 75 10.90 -1.90 -9.29
C PHE A 75 11.96 -1.15 -10.10
N LYS A 76 13.12 -1.76 -10.36
CA LYS A 76 14.14 -1.19 -11.25
C LYS A 76 13.60 -0.99 -12.66
N HIS A 77 12.88 -1.96 -13.20
CA HIS A 77 12.27 -1.84 -14.52
C HIS A 77 11.26 -0.70 -14.57
N VAL A 78 10.29 -0.67 -13.65
CA VAL A 78 9.31 0.40 -13.50
C VAL A 78 9.99 1.77 -13.36
N SER A 79 11.11 1.87 -12.66
CA SER A 79 11.78 3.17 -12.44
C SER A 79 12.56 3.67 -13.65
N TYR A 80 13.18 2.77 -14.43
CA TYR A 80 14.15 3.14 -15.46
C TYR A 80 13.74 2.81 -16.90
N GLU A 81 12.63 2.10 -17.10
CA GLU A 81 12.10 1.88 -18.45
C GLU A 81 11.72 3.22 -19.07
N ASN A 82 12.19 3.43 -20.31
CA ASN A 82 12.02 4.68 -21.07
C ASN A 82 12.51 5.95 -20.33
N TYR A 83 13.55 5.83 -19.49
CA TYR A 83 14.01 6.89 -18.57
C TYR A 83 14.15 8.28 -19.19
N PHE A 84 14.90 8.42 -20.30
CA PHE A 84 15.12 9.72 -20.95
C PHE A 84 13.83 10.31 -21.53
N SER A 85 12.96 9.47 -22.11
CA SER A 85 11.65 9.89 -22.61
C SER A 85 10.76 10.36 -21.45
N ASN A 86 10.76 9.62 -20.35
CA ASN A 86 10.00 9.95 -19.16
C ASN A 86 10.49 11.25 -18.50
N ILE A 87 11.81 11.50 -18.45
CA ILE A 87 12.34 12.79 -17.97
C ILE A 87 11.91 13.93 -18.90
N ARG A 88 12.01 13.73 -20.22
CA ARG A 88 11.63 14.77 -21.18
C ARG A 88 10.14 15.14 -21.07
N LYS A 89 9.28 14.15 -20.86
CA LYS A 89 7.82 14.33 -20.82
C LYS A 89 7.29 14.72 -19.43
N PHE A 90 7.81 14.10 -18.38
CA PHE A 90 7.27 14.20 -17.02
C PHE A 90 8.28 14.78 -16.02
N GLY A 91 9.45 15.25 -16.46
CA GLY A 91 10.45 15.85 -15.58
C GLY A 91 10.87 14.94 -14.43
N LEU A 92 10.76 15.46 -13.21
CA LEU A 92 11.19 14.78 -11.98
C LEU A 92 10.14 13.85 -11.37
N PHE A 93 9.00 13.59 -12.02
CA PHE A 93 7.99 12.65 -11.50
C PHE A 93 8.51 11.21 -11.40
N ASN A 94 9.60 10.87 -12.10
CA ASN A 94 10.35 9.62 -11.88
C ASN A 94 10.96 9.50 -10.45
N LEU A 95 11.05 10.60 -9.70
CA LEU A 95 11.46 10.58 -8.28
C LEU A 95 10.32 10.16 -7.35
N SER A 96 9.13 9.87 -7.88
CA SER A 96 7.96 9.33 -7.17
C SER A 96 8.17 7.87 -6.72
N THR A 97 9.25 7.64 -5.98
CA THR A 97 9.80 6.34 -5.62
C THR A 97 8.78 5.46 -4.91
N CYS A 98 8.01 6.01 -3.97
CA CYS A 98 7.00 5.27 -3.22
C CYS A 98 5.88 4.75 -4.13
N GLY A 99 5.36 5.57 -5.05
CA GLY A 99 4.29 5.12 -5.92
C GLY A 99 4.80 4.19 -7.04
N LEU A 100 6.02 4.39 -7.57
CA LEU A 100 6.64 3.46 -8.52
C LEU A 100 6.91 2.09 -7.86
N CYS A 101 7.33 2.11 -6.59
CA CYS A 101 7.45 0.90 -5.77
C CYS A 101 6.09 0.22 -5.62
N LYS A 102 5.02 0.93 -5.28
CA LYS A 102 3.68 0.36 -5.18
C LYS A 102 3.18 -0.18 -6.54
N LEU A 103 3.44 0.52 -7.65
CA LEU A 103 3.11 0.03 -8.99
C LEU A 103 3.81 -1.31 -9.28
N SER A 104 5.09 -1.46 -8.91
CA SER A 104 5.79 -2.74 -9.03
C SER A 104 5.13 -3.84 -8.20
N MET A 105 4.61 -3.52 -7.02
CA MET A 105 3.86 -4.48 -6.20
C MET A 105 2.58 -4.93 -6.90
N HIS A 106 1.78 -4.00 -7.43
CA HIS A 106 0.56 -4.32 -8.17
C HIS A 106 0.82 -5.23 -9.39
N VAL A 107 1.87 -4.95 -10.16
CA VAL A 107 2.25 -5.77 -11.31
C VAL A 107 2.67 -7.18 -10.85
N ARG A 108 3.41 -7.31 -9.75
CA ARG A 108 3.73 -8.63 -9.18
C ARG A 108 2.48 -9.33 -8.65
N THR A 109 1.51 -8.62 -8.07
CA THR A 109 0.23 -9.19 -7.64
C THR A 109 -0.55 -9.75 -8.82
N ILE A 110 -0.66 -9.02 -9.94
CA ILE A 110 -1.38 -9.50 -11.13
C ILE A 110 -0.76 -10.82 -11.61
N LYS A 111 0.57 -10.89 -11.70
CA LYS A 111 1.25 -12.13 -12.06
C LYS A 111 0.94 -13.26 -11.08
N TYR A 112 1.01 -12.99 -9.77
CA TYR A 112 0.67 -13.97 -8.73
C TYR A 112 -0.77 -14.48 -8.86
N CYS A 113 -1.72 -13.56 -9.08
CA CYS A 113 -3.13 -13.90 -9.25
C CYS A 113 -3.37 -14.75 -10.50
N ASN A 114 -2.71 -14.43 -11.62
CA ASN A 114 -2.81 -15.23 -12.85
C ASN A 114 -2.24 -16.64 -12.65
N ASP A 115 -1.12 -16.78 -11.93
CA ASP A 115 -0.50 -18.07 -11.64
C ASP A 115 -1.35 -18.95 -10.69
N ASN A 116 -2.17 -18.32 -9.84
CA ASN A 116 -2.98 -19.00 -8.82
C ASN A 116 -4.50 -18.94 -9.10
N ASN A 117 -4.91 -18.45 -10.27
CA ASN A 117 -6.32 -18.28 -10.66
C ASN A 117 -7.16 -17.48 -9.64
N ILE A 118 -6.58 -16.42 -9.07
CA ILE A 118 -7.25 -15.53 -8.09
C ILE A 118 -7.87 -14.34 -8.84
N LYS A 119 -9.17 -14.12 -8.67
CA LYS A 119 -9.92 -13.06 -9.39
C LYS A 119 -10.17 -11.80 -8.57
N TYR A 120 -9.77 -11.79 -7.31
CA TYR A 120 -10.05 -10.69 -6.38
C TYR A 120 -8.74 -10.21 -5.74
N VAL A 121 -8.54 -8.90 -5.75
CA VAL A 121 -7.40 -8.25 -5.10
C VAL A 121 -7.89 -7.10 -4.24
N ALA A 122 -7.37 -7.02 -3.02
CA ALA A 122 -7.60 -5.90 -2.12
C ALA A 122 -6.31 -5.29 -1.59
N ASP A 123 -6.38 -4.05 -1.12
CA ASP A 123 -5.32 -3.47 -0.30
C ASP A 123 -5.86 -2.58 0.83
N GLY A 124 -4.95 -2.06 1.64
CA GLY A 124 -5.22 -1.12 2.74
C GLY A 124 -5.14 0.35 2.33
N ALA A 125 -5.40 0.70 1.07
CA ALA A 125 -5.42 2.10 0.64
C ALA A 125 -6.43 2.93 1.46
N ASN A 126 -6.06 4.16 1.84
CA ASN A 126 -6.87 5.08 2.64
C ASN A 126 -6.72 6.51 2.09
N GLN A 127 -7.83 7.24 2.01
CA GLN A 127 -7.91 8.61 1.48
C GLN A 127 -7.09 9.66 2.25
N ALA A 128 -6.74 9.41 3.52
CA ALA A 128 -6.00 10.36 4.38
C ALA A 128 -4.59 10.72 3.86
N MET A 129 -4.06 9.98 2.87
CA MET A 129 -2.72 10.14 2.31
C MET A 129 -2.73 10.62 0.85
N SER A 130 -3.63 11.55 0.51
CA SER A 130 -3.90 12.02 -0.87
C SER A 130 -2.68 12.51 -1.68
N MET A 131 -1.64 13.00 -0.99
CA MET A 131 -0.35 13.39 -1.61
C MET A 131 0.39 12.22 -2.24
N PHE A 132 0.24 11.01 -1.72
CA PHE A 132 0.92 9.82 -2.22
C PHE A 132 0.19 9.28 -3.46
N PRO A 133 0.88 9.08 -4.60
CA PRO A 133 0.21 8.65 -5.83
C PRO A 133 -0.60 7.37 -5.69
N ALA A 134 -0.11 6.39 -4.91
CA ALA A 134 -0.80 5.13 -4.66
C ALA A 134 -2.16 5.27 -3.93
N GLN A 135 -2.41 6.43 -3.32
CA GLN A 135 -3.62 6.75 -2.56
C GLN A 135 -4.48 7.80 -3.26
N MET A 136 -4.00 8.33 -4.39
CA MET A 136 -4.68 9.36 -5.16
C MET A 136 -5.77 8.73 -6.03
N LYS A 137 -7.00 9.23 -5.92
CA LYS A 137 -8.17 8.64 -6.60
C LYS A 137 -7.94 8.40 -8.09
N GLY A 138 -7.40 9.37 -8.82
CA GLY A 138 -7.14 9.21 -10.27
C GLY A 138 -6.17 8.08 -10.60
N VAL A 139 -5.14 7.86 -9.77
CA VAL A 139 -4.20 6.75 -9.93
C VAL A 139 -4.85 5.42 -9.53
N ILE A 140 -5.65 5.39 -8.46
CA ILE A 140 -6.42 4.21 -8.07
C ILE A 140 -7.37 3.78 -9.18
N ASP A 141 -8.04 4.73 -9.83
CA ASP A 141 -8.94 4.44 -10.96
C ASP A 141 -8.16 3.82 -12.14
N GLU A 142 -6.95 4.29 -12.43
CA GLU A 142 -6.06 3.65 -13.42
C GLU A 142 -5.58 2.26 -12.99
N LEU A 143 -5.28 2.05 -11.71
CA LEU A 143 -4.93 0.73 -11.18
C LEU A 143 -6.11 -0.24 -11.30
N LYS A 144 -7.34 0.20 -11.01
CA LYS A 144 -8.55 -0.61 -11.20
C LYS A 144 -8.71 -1.03 -12.65
N ARG A 145 -8.54 -0.09 -13.60
CA ARG A 145 -8.53 -0.40 -15.05
C ARG A 145 -7.46 -1.42 -15.41
N MET A 146 -6.26 -1.30 -14.85
CA MET A 146 -5.18 -2.26 -15.06
C MET A 146 -5.56 -3.67 -14.59
N TYR A 147 -6.15 -3.82 -13.40
CA TYR A 147 -6.59 -5.13 -12.91
C TYR A 147 -7.76 -5.69 -13.74
N GLU A 148 -8.72 -4.84 -14.11
CA GLU A 148 -9.87 -5.21 -14.94
C GLU A 148 -9.44 -5.76 -16.30
N HIS A 149 -8.40 -5.17 -16.90
CA HIS A 149 -7.78 -5.66 -18.14
C HIS A 149 -7.32 -7.13 -18.05
N PHE A 150 -6.90 -7.58 -16.86
CA PHE A 150 -6.51 -8.98 -16.61
C PHE A 150 -7.64 -9.82 -16.00
N GLY A 151 -8.88 -9.33 -15.99
CA GLY A 151 -10.04 -10.06 -15.46
C GLY A 151 -10.04 -10.18 -13.93
N ILE A 152 -9.35 -9.26 -13.22
CA ILE A 152 -9.24 -9.24 -11.76
C ILE A 152 -10.02 -8.04 -11.21
N THR A 153 -10.82 -8.27 -10.17
CA THR A 153 -11.51 -7.22 -9.42
C THR A 153 -10.59 -6.64 -8.35
N TYR A 154 -10.19 -5.37 -8.49
CA TYR A 154 -9.42 -4.65 -7.49
C TYR A 154 -10.27 -3.67 -6.67
N PHE A 155 -10.20 -3.76 -5.35
CA PHE A 155 -11.01 -2.96 -4.43
C PHE A 155 -10.27 -2.63 -3.11
N ASN A 156 -10.81 -1.68 -2.34
CA ASN A 156 -10.12 -1.09 -1.19
C ASN A 156 -11.10 -1.01 0.01
N PRO A 157 -11.26 -2.09 0.81
CA PRO A 157 -12.30 -2.18 1.85
C PRO A 157 -12.24 -1.10 2.93
N VAL A 158 -11.07 -0.51 3.14
CA VAL A 158 -10.82 0.50 4.18
C VAL A 158 -10.65 1.91 3.63
N PHE A 159 -10.93 2.13 2.34
CA PHE A 159 -10.65 3.40 1.66
C PHE A 159 -11.44 4.58 2.21
N GLU A 160 -12.70 4.33 2.56
CA GLU A 160 -13.62 5.33 3.12
C GLU A 160 -13.60 5.36 4.66
N MET A 161 -12.74 4.58 5.31
CA MET A 161 -12.62 4.64 6.78
C MET A 161 -11.80 5.86 7.19
N ASP A 162 -12.34 6.62 8.14
CA ASP A 162 -11.66 7.79 8.70
C ASP A 162 -10.27 7.40 9.23
N GLY A 163 -9.27 8.19 8.86
CA GLY A 163 -8.00 8.16 9.58
C GLY A 163 -8.21 8.63 11.02
N PRO A 164 -7.33 8.26 11.97
CA PRO A 164 -7.32 8.96 13.25
C PRO A 164 -7.30 10.47 13.00
N GLU A 165 -8.09 11.23 13.76
CA GLU A 165 -8.00 12.70 13.75
C GLU A 165 -6.60 13.10 14.21
N GLU A 166 -5.64 13.22 13.29
CA GLU A 166 -4.34 13.78 13.60
C GLU A 166 -3.84 14.71 12.50
N LYS A 167 -3.48 15.91 12.99
CA LYS A 167 -2.56 16.90 12.43
C LYS A 167 -1.82 16.36 11.22
N GLY A 168 -2.20 16.90 10.06
CA GLY A 168 -1.70 16.45 8.78
C GLY A 168 -0.18 16.30 8.77
N PHE A 169 0.29 15.37 7.94
CA PHE A 169 1.69 15.11 7.59
C PHE A 169 2.55 16.37 7.27
N ILE A 170 1.91 17.54 7.15
CA ILE A 170 2.44 18.84 6.76
C ILE A 170 2.85 19.70 7.97
N GLU A 171 2.58 19.31 9.23
CA GLU A 171 3.11 20.12 10.34
C GLU A 171 4.64 19.96 10.47
N LYS A 172 5.35 21.11 10.48
CA LYS A 172 6.79 21.22 10.79
C LYS A 172 7.18 20.50 12.09
N SER A 173 6.25 20.26 13.00
CA SER A 173 6.42 19.51 14.25
C SER A 173 6.78 18.03 14.01
N ASN A 174 6.34 17.42 12.91
CA ASN A 174 6.62 16.01 12.61
C ASN A 174 8.07 15.74 12.17
N LEU A 175 8.84 16.78 11.82
CA LEU A 175 10.28 16.68 11.62
C LEU A 175 11.04 16.55 12.95
N GLN A 176 10.51 17.10 14.04
CA GLN A 176 11.13 17.00 15.38
C GLN A 176 10.89 15.64 16.03
N ILE A 177 9.78 14.96 15.71
CA ILE A 177 9.43 13.63 16.23
C ILE A 177 10.42 12.53 15.76
N ILE A 178 11.10 12.74 14.63
CA ILE A 178 12.12 11.81 14.13
C ILE A 178 13.45 11.94 14.92
N SER A 179 13.64 13.05 15.66
CA SER A 179 14.92 13.41 16.26
C SER A 179 14.91 13.58 17.78
N ASP A 180 13.77 13.49 18.47
CA ASP A 180 13.70 13.81 19.90
C ASP A 180 13.53 12.55 20.78
N PRO A 181 14.59 12.10 21.48
CA PRO A 181 14.54 10.98 22.42
C PRO A 181 13.82 11.32 23.75
N THR A 182 13.34 12.54 23.92
CA THR A 182 12.70 13.03 25.16
C THR A 182 11.18 13.16 25.10
N VAL A 183 10.54 12.79 23.97
CA VAL A 183 9.08 12.74 23.89
C VAL A 183 8.57 11.62 24.81
N PRO A 184 7.82 11.93 25.89
CA PRO A 184 7.39 10.92 26.85
C PRO A 184 6.45 9.89 26.22
N GLU A 185 6.65 8.61 26.56
CA GLU A 185 5.70 7.52 26.33
C GLU A 185 4.38 7.83 27.06
N ILE A 186 3.43 8.45 26.38
CA ILE A 186 2.04 8.46 26.83
C ILE A 186 1.17 8.05 25.65
N GLU A 187 0.87 6.74 25.62
CA GLU A 187 -0.41 6.23 25.11
C GLU A 187 -1.52 7.09 25.75
N LYS A 188 -2.05 8.05 25.00
CA LYS A 188 -3.34 8.63 25.39
C LYS A 188 -4.40 7.61 24.99
N PRO A 189 -5.11 6.98 25.94
CA PRO A 189 -6.33 6.28 25.58
C PRO A 189 -7.30 7.36 25.08
N LEU A 190 -7.60 7.34 23.79
CA LEU A 190 -8.78 8.05 23.33
C LEU A 190 -9.96 7.25 23.86
N VAL A 191 -10.86 7.97 24.55
CA VAL A 191 -12.11 7.43 25.07
C VAL A 191 -12.86 6.84 23.88
N TYR A 192 -13.09 5.53 23.91
CA TYR A 192 -13.98 4.85 22.98
C TYR A 192 -15.35 5.52 23.09
N ASP A 193 -15.76 6.20 22.03
CA ASP A 193 -17.04 6.89 21.96
C ASP A 193 -18.00 6.03 21.13
N GLU A 194 -18.84 5.24 21.83
CA GLU A 194 -19.90 4.44 21.21
C GLU A 194 -20.87 5.28 20.35
N ALA A 195 -20.92 6.61 20.56
CA ALA A 195 -21.77 7.50 19.78
C ALA A 195 -21.18 7.91 18.43
N LYS A 196 -19.88 7.65 18.16
CA LYS A 196 -19.28 7.90 16.84
C LYS A 196 -19.77 6.87 15.82
N LYS A 197 -20.37 7.35 14.73
CA LYS A 197 -20.85 6.51 13.61
C LYS A 197 -19.72 5.97 12.71
N THR A 198 -18.50 6.49 12.85
CA THR A 198 -17.33 6.10 12.07
C THR A 198 -16.22 5.58 12.97
N PHE A 199 -15.58 4.49 12.56
CA PHE A 199 -14.49 3.84 13.28
C PHE A 199 -13.19 4.01 12.51
N THR A 200 -12.11 4.32 13.23
CA THR A 200 -10.76 4.22 12.66
C THR A 200 -10.36 2.75 12.47
N PRO A 201 -9.38 2.47 11.60
CA PRO A 201 -8.87 1.12 11.44
C PRO A 201 -8.33 0.48 12.73
N GLY A 202 -7.73 1.29 13.61
CA GLY A 202 -7.20 0.83 14.90
C GLY A 202 -8.28 0.41 15.88
N GLU A 203 -9.34 1.22 16.04
CA GLU A 203 -10.50 0.90 16.87
C GLU A 203 -11.19 -0.38 16.42
N LYS A 204 -11.35 -0.55 15.09
CA LYS A 204 -11.97 -1.75 14.55
C LYS A 204 -11.12 -2.99 14.82
N LEU A 205 -9.80 -2.93 14.63
CA LEU A 205 -8.91 -4.04 14.99
C LEU A 205 -8.96 -4.37 16.48
N PHE A 206 -9.02 -3.37 17.36
CA PHE A 206 -9.14 -3.58 18.79
C PHE A 206 -10.45 -4.30 19.15
N SER A 207 -11.58 -3.88 18.57
CA SER A 207 -12.88 -4.53 18.77
C SER A 207 -12.89 -5.99 18.31
N LEU A 208 -12.03 -6.36 17.35
CA LEU A 208 -11.88 -7.74 16.85
C LEU A 208 -10.88 -8.57 17.69
N GLY A 209 -10.21 -7.95 18.67
CA GLY A 209 -9.13 -8.55 19.45
C GLY A 209 -7.83 -8.76 18.66
N LEU A 210 -7.64 -7.99 17.58
CA LEU A 210 -6.45 -8.03 16.71
C LEU A 210 -5.45 -6.89 16.99
N ALA A 211 -5.76 -6.04 17.96
CA ALA A 211 -4.89 -4.98 18.46
C ALA A 211 -4.97 -4.94 19.99
N PRO A 212 -3.89 -4.55 20.69
CA PRO A 212 -3.90 -4.41 22.15
C PRO A 212 -4.61 -3.15 22.64
N ASN A 213 -4.76 -2.14 21.79
CA ASN A 213 -5.45 -0.89 22.10
C ASN A 213 -6.03 -0.28 20.80
N PRO A 214 -6.99 0.65 20.88
CA PRO A 214 -7.57 1.28 19.67
C PRO A 214 -6.60 2.19 18.91
N ASN A 215 -5.52 2.66 19.55
CA ASN A 215 -4.59 3.67 19.01
C ASN A 215 -3.27 3.05 18.50
N VAL A 216 -3.35 1.96 17.74
CA VAL A 216 -2.14 1.27 17.26
C VAL A 216 -1.49 1.92 16.06
N LYS A 217 -2.22 2.61 15.17
CA LYS A 217 -1.68 3.11 13.90
C LYS A 217 -0.53 4.10 14.13
N GLY A 218 0.63 3.85 13.50
CA GLY A 218 1.83 4.68 13.65
C GLY A 218 2.61 4.50 14.97
N SER A 219 2.06 3.75 15.94
CA SER A 219 2.71 3.48 17.22
C SER A 219 3.96 2.61 17.08
N LYS A 220 4.71 2.44 18.18
CA LYS A 220 5.83 1.47 18.24
C LYS A 220 5.33 0.03 17.99
N TYR A 221 4.11 -0.30 18.41
CA TYR A 221 3.49 -1.61 18.16
C TYR A 221 3.33 -1.86 16.66
N ASP A 222 2.76 -0.90 15.93
CA ASP A 222 2.48 -1.00 14.50
C ASP A 222 3.76 -0.92 13.65
N ARG A 223 4.69 -0.02 14.00
CA ARG A 223 5.99 0.10 13.30
C ARG A 223 6.87 -1.15 13.42
N LYS A 224 6.73 -1.93 14.49
CA LYS A 224 7.44 -3.21 14.68
C LYS A 224 6.88 -4.35 13.84
N ARG A 225 5.75 -4.16 13.16
CA ARG A 225 5.05 -5.20 12.38
C ARG A 225 5.09 -4.97 10.87
N GLN A 226 5.65 -3.84 10.46
CA GLN A 226 5.67 -3.39 9.07
C GLN A 226 7.10 -3.34 8.52
N PRO A 227 7.27 -3.60 7.20
CA PRO A 227 8.50 -3.27 6.52
C PRO A 227 8.74 -1.76 6.59
N ARG A 228 10.00 -1.36 6.82
CA ARG A 228 10.40 0.04 6.88
C ARG A 228 11.18 0.44 5.64
N CYS A 229 10.87 1.61 5.10
CA CYS A 229 11.53 2.18 3.94
C CYS A 229 11.80 3.67 4.19
N PHE A 230 13.04 4.12 3.98
CA PHE A 230 13.41 5.53 4.16
C PHE A 230 13.44 6.33 2.85
N GLN A 231 13.19 5.69 1.70
CA GLN A 231 13.20 6.35 0.40
C GLN A 231 12.03 7.31 0.18
N PHE A 232 11.05 7.35 1.09
CA PHE A 232 9.98 8.36 1.08
C PHE A 232 10.53 9.80 1.20
N ILE A 233 11.72 9.97 1.77
CA ILE A 233 12.39 11.27 1.87
C ILE A 233 12.63 11.87 0.48
N ILE A 234 13.00 11.04 -0.51
CA ILE A 234 13.22 11.49 -1.89
C ILE A 234 11.93 12.03 -2.49
N PHE A 235 10.82 11.31 -2.28
CA PHE A 235 9.49 11.74 -2.70
C PHE A 235 9.10 13.07 -2.05
N ASN A 236 9.30 13.23 -0.73
CA ASN A 236 8.97 14.47 -0.03
C ASN A 236 9.79 15.67 -0.53
N ILE A 237 11.08 15.48 -0.84
CA ILE A 237 11.91 16.53 -1.43
C ILE A 237 11.36 16.95 -2.79
N PHE A 238 11.04 15.99 -3.66
CA PHE A 238 10.46 16.28 -4.97
C PHE A 238 9.08 16.94 -4.87
N ALA A 239 8.11 16.27 -4.25
CA ALA A 239 6.72 16.70 -4.29
C ALA A 239 6.50 17.98 -3.48
N ILE A 240 6.97 18.03 -2.23
CA ILE A 240 6.66 19.12 -1.29
C ILE A 240 7.64 20.29 -1.46
N LYS A 241 8.94 20.00 -1.50
CA LYS A 241 9.97 21.06 -1.47
C LYS A 241 10.33 21.61 -2.85
N TYR A 242 10.05 20.89 -3.93
CA TYR A 242 10.39 21.33 -5.28
C TYR A 242 9.16 21.66 -6.12
N PHE A 243 8.24 20.70 -6.30
CA PHE A 243 7.12 20.84 -7.23
C PHE A 243 6.05 21.79 -6.68
N LEU A 244 5.53 21.52 -5.47
CA LEU A 244 4.47 22.33 -4.85
C LEU A 244 4.91 23.73 -4.41
N GLN A 245 6.21 24.05 -4.47
CA GLN A 245 6.68 25.43 -4.27
C GLN A 245 6.38 26.34 -5.48
N LYS A 246 6.09 25.73 -6.64
CA LYS A 246 5.92 26.42 -7.93
C LYS A 246 4.60 26.13 -8.62
N HIS A 247 3.90 25.09 -8.16
CA HIS A 247 2.68 24.57 -8.76
C HIS A 247 1.62 24.32 -7.69
N THR A 248 0.38 24.34 -8.12
CA THR A 248 -0.78 23.98 -7.31
C THR A 248 -0.86 22.47 -7.07
N TYR A 249 -1.65 22.08 -6.06
CA TYR A 249 -1.93 20.68 -5.81
C TYR A 249 -2.69 20.01 -6.97
N ASP A 250 -3.61 20.73 -7.63
CA ASP A 250 -4.35 20.19 -8.77
C ASP A 250 -3.42 19.90 -9.96
N GLU A 251 -2.47 20.79 -10.25
CA GLU A 251 -1.43 20.52 -11.26
C GLU A 251 -0.58 19.30 -10.89
N TYR A 252 -0.17 19.18 -9.61
CA TYR A 252 0.56 18.01 -9.13
C TYR A 252 -0.24 16.72 -9.30
N ARG A 253 -1.52 16.75 -8.94
CA ARG A 253 -2.45 15.62 -9.08
C ARG A 253 -2.57 15.21 -10.54
N ASP A 254 -2.87 16.14 -11.42
CA ASP A 254 -3.14 15.84 -12.84
C ASP A 254 -1.87 15.29 -13.52
N MET A 255 -0.70 15.91 -13.28
CA MET A 255 0.57 15.41 -13.78
C MET A 255 0.96 14.05 -13.19
N THR A 256 0.64 13.80 -11.91
CA THR A 256 0.83 12.49 -11.28
C THR A 256 -0.02 11.45 -11.99
N VAL A 257 -1.31 11.71 -12.18
CA VAL A 257 -2.23 10.77 -12.86
C VAL A 257 -1.73 10.47 -14.27
N ASP A 258 -1.37 11.49 -15.05
CA ASP A 258 -0.85 11.31 -16.41
C ASP A 258 0.45 10.50 -16.46
N PHE A 259 1.36 10.75 -15.52
CA PHE A 259 2.58 9.97 -15.38
C PHE A 259 2.26 8.49 -15.08
N TYR A 260 1.45 8.22 -14.06
CA TYR A 260 1.11 6.84 -13.68
C TYR A 260 0.31 6.12 -14.75
N LYS A 261 -0.59 6.79 -15.47
CA LYS A 261 -1.28 6.24 -16.63
C LYS A 261 -0.29 5.75 -17.68
N SER A 262 0.72 6.57 -18.01
CA SER A 262 1.78 6.17 -18.94
C SER A 262 2.60 4.98 -18.43
N LYS A 263 2.93 4.92 -17.13
CA LYS A 263 3.66 3.79 -16.53
C LYS A 263 2.81 2.52 -16.53
N ILE A 264 1.54 2.62 -16.18
CA ILE A 264 0.58 1.50 -16.18
C ILE A 264 0.44 0.92 -17.58
N SER A 265 0.32 1.74 -18.62
CA SER A 265 0.27 1.24 -20.01
C SER A 265 1.51 0.43 -20.38
N SER A 266 2.72 0.89 -19.99
CA SER A 266 3.95 0.12 -20.21
C SER A 266 3.95 -1.20 -19.43
N MET A 267 3.39 -1.22 -18.22
CA MET A 267 3.32 -2.43 -17.40
C MET A 267 2.29 -3.45 -17.91
N ILE A 268 1.18 -2.99 -18.50
CA ILE A 268 0.25 -3.87 -19.21
C ILE A 268 0.98 -4.57 -20.37
N GLN A 269 1.68 -3.80 -21.21
CA GLN A 269 2.48 -4.35 -22.31
C GLN A 269 3.58 -5.31 -21.83
N LEU A 270 4.16 -5.06 -20.66
CA LEU A 270 5.14 -5.97 -20.06
C LEU A 270 4.50 -7.32 -19.69
N LEU A 271 3.30 -7.30 -19.09
CA LEU A 271 2.56 -8.49 -18.66
C LEU A 271 2.00 -9.30 -19.83
N GLU A 272 1.62 -8.64 -20.94
CA GLU A 272 1.17 -9.27 -22.18
C GLU A 272 2.31 -9.75 -23.09
N GLY A 273 3.50 -9.18 -22.88
CA GLY A 273 4.68 -9.44 -23.72
C GLY A 273 5.32 -10.81 -23.49
N ASP A 274 6.51 -11.00 -24.08
CA ASP A 274 7.26 -12.25 -24.02
C ASP A 274 7.49 -12.76 -22.58
N ASP A 275 6.95 -13.94 -22.31
CA ASP A 275 7.07 -14.66 -21.03
C ASP A 275 8.54 -14.83 -20.59
N LYS A 276 9.51 -14.93 -21.51
CA LYS A 276 10.94 -14.97 -21.16
C LYS A 276 11.41 -13.65 -20.55
N LYS A 277 11.00 -12.51 -21.12
CA LYS A 277 11.33 -11.17 -20.59
C LYS A 277 10.65 -10.97 -19.24
N LEU A 278 9.38 -11.37 -19.13
CA LEU A 278 8.62 -11.31 -17.89
C LEU A 278 9.28 -12.12 -16.78
N LYS A 279 9.61 -13.40 -17.04
CA LYS A 279 10.32 -14.28 -16.10
C LYS A 279 11.67 -13.72 -15.65
N LYS A 280 12.40 -13.05 -16.55
CA LYS A 280 13.69 -12.43 -16.20
C LYS A 280 13.52 -11.27 -15.21
N ILE A 281 12.45 -10.49 -15.34
CA ILE A 281 12.17 -9.29 -14.54
C ILE A 281 11.44 -9.63 -13.23
N ILE A 282 10.44 -10.50 -13.30
CA ILE A 282 9.58 -10.82 -12.16
C ILE A 282 10.13 -11.98 -11.31
N GLY A 283 11.05 -12.79 -11.86
CA GLY A 283 11.53 -14.01 -11.20
C GLY A 283 10.48 -15.13 -11.28
N LYS A 284 10.83 -16.32 -10.75
CA LYS A 284 9.81 -17.30 -10.35
C LYS A 284 9.14 -16.71 -9.10
#